data_AF-A0A4P7UER2-F1
#
_entry.id   AF-A0A4P7UER2-F1
#
_cell.length_a   1.000
_cell.length_b   1.000
_cell.length_c   1.000
_cell.angle_alpha   90.00
_cell.angle_beta   90.00
_cell.angle_gamma   90.00
#
_symmetry.space_group_name_H-M   'P 1'
#
loop_
_entity.id
_entity.type
_entity.pdbx_description
1 polymer ?
#
loop_
_entity_poly.entity_id
_entity_poly.type
_entity_poly.pdbx_seq_one_letter_code
_entity_poly.pdbx_strand_id
1 'polypeptide(L)'
;MTAPDLRTPAVVAGAALLVMAVLAPLGLLLALPAGHFGVAALVALTVAVLDVVAAVALLPVLATGGELWAWIAATLRVAYAAVFTVAGASLLAPVDEARFHAVWDAGLLVFGAHLLVAGAACVRSTLVPTWIGWLVVLAGAGYAFDAVVVAVGAESAFSLGAVTFVGEVVLLLWLLVRCGRQ
;
A
#
# COMPACT_ATOMS: atom_id res chain seq x y z
N MET A 1 16.34 -29.53 0.75
CA MET A 1 16.04 -28.10 0.94
C MET A 1 14.92 -27.99 1.94
N THR A 2 15.20 -27.43 3.12
CA THR A 2 14.17 -27.05 4.10
C THR A 2 13.31 -25.94 3.50
N ALA A 3 12.00 -25.96 3.72
CA ALA A 3 11.13 -24.86 3.31
C ALA A 3 11.62 -23.55 3.96
N PRO A 4 11.63 -22.42 3.23
CA PRO A 4 12.05 -21.14 3.78
C PRO A 4 11.14 -20.75 4.96
N ASP A 5 11.73 -20.23 6.04
CA ASP A 5 10.98 -19.71 7.18
C ASP A 5 10.26 -18.40 6.78
N LEU A 6 8.93 -18.45 6.75
CA LEU A 6 8.08 -17.32 6.38
C LEU A 6 7.61 -16.48 7.57
N ARG A 7 7.95 -16.90 8.80
CA ARG A 7 7.48 -16.24 10.01
C ARG A 7 7.99 -14.80 10.11
N THR A 8 9.31 -14.65 9.99
CA THR A 8 9.97 -13.35 10.05
C THR A 8 9.46 -12.38 8.98
N PRO A 9 9.46 -12.73 7.67
CA PRO A 9 8.96 -11.81 6.65
C PRO A 9 7.48 -11.45 6.84
N ALA A 10 6.63 -12.39 7.26
CA ALA A 10 5.23 -12.10 7.51
C ALA A 10 5.01 -11.11 8.67
N VAL A 11 5.74 -11.28 9.78
CA VAL A 11 5.66 -10.36 10.92
C VAL A 11 6.19 -8.97 10.56
N VAL A 12 7.32 -8.88 9.85
CA VAL A 12 7.88 -7.60 9.40
C VAL A 12 6.92 -6.89 8.45
N ALA A 13 6.36 -7.59 7.46
CA ALA A 13 5.37 -7.04 6.55
C ALA A 13 4.11 -6.56 7.29
N GLY A 14 3.54 -7.39 8.15
CA GLY A 14 2.35 -7.06 8.92
C GLY A 14 2.57 -5.86 9.86
N ALA A 15 3.74 -5.77 10.51
CA ALA A 15 4.07 -4.66 11.38
C ALA A 15 4.28 -3.36 10.60
N ALA A 16 4.98 -3.41 9.47
CA ALA A 16 5.15 -2.24 8.60
C ALA A 16 3.79 -1.73 8.10
N LEU A 17 2.90 -2.63 7.63
CA LEU A 17 1.54 -2.30 7.22
C LEU A 17 0.70 -1.70 8.35
N LEU A 18 0.79 -2.25 9.57
CA LEU A 18 0.08 -1.71 10.73
C LEU A 18 0.55 -0.29 11.08
N VAL A 19 1.87 -0.07 11.11
CA VAL A 19 2.44 1.26 11.39
C VAL A 19 2.00 2.25 10.32
N MET A 20 2.03 1.87 9.03
CA MET A 20 1.54 2.71 7.94
C MET A 20 0.04 3.03 8.08
N ALA A 21 -0.79 2.03 8.40
CA ALA A 21 -2.24 2.21 8.57
C ALA A 21 -2.61 3.18 9.69
N VAL A 22 -1.73 3.35 10.70
CA VAL A 22 -1.90 4.34 11.76
C VAL A 22 -1.30 5.68 11.38
N LEU A 23 -0.07 5.71 10.86
CA LEU A 23 0.64 6.96 10.57
C LEU A 23 0.01 7.72 9.41
N ALA A 24 -0.37 7.05 8.32
CA ALA A 24 -0.86 7.72 7.11
C ALA A 24 -2.11 8.59 7.37
N PRO A 25 -3.16 8.13 8.10
CA PRO A 25 -4.28 8.99 8.48
C PRO A 25 -3.86 10.21 9.32
N LEU A 26 -2.91 10.05 10.24
CA LEU A 26 -2.44 11.17 11.08
C LEU A 26 -1.73 12.24 10.23
N GLY A 27 -0.90 11.83 9.27
CA GLY A 27 -0.22 12.77 8.38
C GLY A 27 -1.15 13.41 7.35
N LEU A 28 -1.93 12.59 6.65
CA LEU A 28 -2.66 13.00 5.45
C LEU A 28 -4.07 13.52 5.72
N LEU A 29 -4.76 12.97 6.73
CA LEU A 29 -6.14 13.35 7.04
C LEU A 29 -6.24 14.36 8.19
N LEU A 30 -5.21 14.45 9.05
CA LEU A 30 -5.20 15.38 10.18
C LEU A 30 -4.16 16.50 10.00
N ALA A 31 -2.88 16.16 9.83
CA ALA A 31 -1.83 17.17 9.81
C ALA A 31 -1.85 18.04 8.54
N LEU A 32 -2.05 17.43 7.36
CA LEU A 32 -2.08 18.14 6.09
C LEU A 32 -3.22 19.18 6.02
N PRO A 33 -4.51 18.84 6.28
CA PRO A 33 -5.60 19.82 6.27
C PRO A 33 -5.49 20.90 7.36
N ALA A 34 -4.76 20.60 8.45
CA ALA A 34 -4.48 21.57 9.51
C ALA A 34 -3.32 22.53 9.18
N GLY A 35 -2.69 22.42 8.01
CA GLY A 35 -1.56 23.25 7.59
C GLY A 35 -0.23 22.85 8.26
N HIS A 36 -0.16 21.71 8.94
CA HIS A 36 1.07 21.18 9.53
C HIS A 36 1.92 20.44 8.47
N PHE A 37 2.31 21.13 7.41
CA PHE A 37 2.96 20.55 6.22
C PHE A 37 4.25 19.78 6.54
N GLY A 38 5.08 20.27 7.45
CA GLY A 38 6.31 19.57 7.85
C GLY A 38 6.04 18.21 8.53
N VAL A 39 4.95 18.10 9.30
CA VAL A 39 4.54 16.84 9.92
C VAL A 39 3.97 15.90 8.85
N ALA A 40 3.13 16.41 7.95
CA ALA A 40 2.59 15.63 6.84
C ALA A 40 3.72 15.08 5.94
N ALA A 41 4.73 15.90 5.62
CA ALA A 41 5.92 15.50 4.88
C ALA A 41 6.70 14.40 5.60
N LEU A 42 6.99 14.58 6.89
CA LEU A 42 7.71 13.58 7.69
C LEU A 42 6.98 12.23 7.72
N VAL A 43 5.66 12.27 7.91
CA VAL A 43 4.83 11.06 7.89
C VAL A 43 4.87 10.40 6.52
N ALA A 44 4.68 11.16 5.43
CA ALA A 44 4.72 10.63 4.07
C ALA A 44 6.06 9.96 3.75
N LEU A 45 7.17 10.59 4.11
CA LEU A 45 8.52 10.04 3.93
C LEU A 45 8.75 8.78 4.78
N THR A 46 8.25 8.76 6.01
CA THR A 46 8.32 7.58 6.88
C THR A 46 7.54 6.41 6.28
N VAL A 47 6.33 6.66 5.79
CA VAL A 47 5.50 5.65 5.13
C VAL A 47 6.16 5.15 3.86
N ALA A 48 6.77 6.02 3.04
CA ALA A 48 7.52 5.60 1.85
C ALA A 48 8.69 4.65 2.18
N VAL A 49 9.40 4.87 3.30
CA VAL A 49 10.42 3.92 3.77
C VAL A 49 9.79 2.59 4.19
N LEU A 50 8.69 2.64 4.92
CA LEU A 50 7.94 1.44 5.33
C LEU A 50 7.37 0.68 4.13
N ASP A 51 7.04 1.34 3.03
CA ASP A 51 6.62 0.68 1.80
C ASP A 51 7.72 -0.15 1.16
N VAL A 52 8.96 0.33 1.18
CA VAL A 52 10.12 -0.45 0.71
C VAL A 52 10.34 -1.66 1.62
N VAL A 53 10.24 -1.47 2.94
CA VAL A 53 10.32 -2.59 3.91
C VAL A 53 9.21 -3.62 3.66
N ALA A 54 7.97 -3.16 3.47
CA ALA A 54 6.83 -4.03 3.19
C ALA A 54 6.98 -4.74 1.85
N ALA A 55 7.49 -4.08 0.80
CA ALA A 55 7.73 -4.69 -0.50
C ALA A 55 8.71 -5.87 -0.41
N VAL A 56 9.83 -5.69 0.30
CA VAL A 56 10.83 -6.75 0.51
C VAL A 56 10.27 -7.86 1.40
N ALA A 57 9.59 -7.52 2.48
CA ALA A 57 9.07 -8.47 3.44
C ALA A 57 7.89 -9.31 2.89
N LEU A 58 7.05 -8.73 2.04
CA LEU A 58 5.93 -9.44 1.40
C LEU A 58 6.37 -10.38 0.28
N LEU A 59 7.49 -10.09 -0.37
CA LEU A 59 7.97 -10.85 -1.53
C LEU A 59 7.97 -12.38 -1.30
N PRO A 60 8.60 -12.95 -0.25
CA PRO A 60 8.60 -14.39 -0.04
C PRO A 60 7.19 -14.95 0.25
N VAL A 61 6.30 -14.16 0.86
CA VAL A 61 4.91 -14.57 1.12
C VAL A 61 4.15 -14.64 -0.21
N LEU A 62 4.24 -13.60 -1.04
CA LEU A 62 3.58 -13.54 -2.35
C LEU A 62 4.15 -14.55 -3.34
N ALA A 63 5.44 -14.90 -3.22
CA ALA A 63 6.10 -15.87 -4.10
C ALA A 63 5.45 -17.26 -4.03
N THR A 64 4.73 -17.56 -2.95
CA THR A 64 3.94 -18.81 -2.83
C THR A 64 2.76 -18.89 -3.81
N GLY A 65 2.28 -17.77 -4.35
CA GLY A 65 1.31 -17.70 -5.44
C GLY A 65 1.92 -17.59 -6.84
N GLY A 66 3.24 -17.53 -6.93
CA GLY A 66 4.03 -17.43 -8.16
C GLY A 66 5.07 -16.31 -8.09
N GLU A 67 6.32 -16.65 -8.42
CA GLU A 67 7.47 -15.75 -8.31
C GLU A 67 7.34 -14.48 -9.17
N LEU A 68 6.85 -14.61 -10.41
CA LEU A 68 6.63 -13.47 -11.30
C LEU A 68 5.66 -12.43 -10.68
N TRP A 69 4.54 -12.89 -10.13
CA TRP A 69 3.53 -12.02 -9.52
C TRP A 69 4.08 -11.29 -8.29
N ALA A 70 4.87 -12.00 -7.48
CA ALA A 70 5.51 -11.44 -6.31
C ALA A 70 6.50 -10.32 -6.68
N TRP A 71 7.36 -10.54 -7.68
CA TRP A 71 8.30 -9.54 -8.14
C TRP A 71 7.63 -8.32 -8.77
N ILE A 72 6.58 -8.52 -9.57
CA ILE A 72 5.80 -7.41 -10.13
C ILE A 72 5.17 -6.60 -8.99
N ALA A 73 4.51 -7.26 -8.02
CA ALA A 73 3.89 -6.59 -6.89
C ALA A 73 4.91 -5.80 -6.05
N ALA A 74 6.06 -6.40 -5.74
CA ALA A 74 7.12 -5.73 -4.98
C ALA A 74 7.68 -4.52 -5.74
N THR A 75 7.92 -4.66 -7.04
CA THR A 75 8.42 -3.57 -7.89
C THR A 75 7.43 -2.42 -7.95
N LEU A 76 6.14 -2.71 -8.15
CA LEU A 76 5.09 -1.69 -8.13
C LEU A 76 5.01 -0.97 -6.77
N ARG A 77 5.19 -1.70 -5.66
CA ARG A 77 5.21 -1.07 -4.33
C ARG A 77 6.41 -0.15 -4.12
N VAL A 78 7.59 -0.52 -4.61
CA VAL A 78 8.77 0.35 -4.58
C VAL A 78 8.59 1.56 -5.50
N ALA A 79 7.98 1.39 -6.68
CA ALA A 79 7.65 2.49 -7.57
C ALA A 79 6.67 3.47 -6.91
N TYR A 80 5.62 2.96 -6.25
CA TYR A 80 4.71 3.77 -5.44
C TYR A 80 5.45 4.53 -4.33
N ALA A 81 6.34 3.88 -3.59
CA ALA A 81 7.13 4.53 -2.55
C ALA A 81 7.99 5.70 -3.09
N ALA A 82 8.56 5.55 -4.29
CA ALA A 82 9.30 6.62 -4.95
C ALA A 82 8.38 7.80 -5.32
N VAL A 83 7.21 7.53 -5.89
CA VAL A 83 6.20 8.57 -6.18
C VAL A 83 5.77 9.28 -4.89
N PHE A 84 5.52 8.52 -3.83
CA PHE A 84 5.08 9.06 -2.55
C PHE A 84 6.17 9.87 -1.84
N THR A 85 7.45 9.51 -2.05
CA THR A 85 8.60 10.32 -1.63
C THR A 85 8.60 11.68 -2.32
N VAL A 86 8.35 11.72 -3.63
CA VAL A 86 8.27 12.99 -4.39
C VAL A 86 7.08 13.83 -3.91
N ALA A 87 5.93 13.22 -3.65
CA ALA A 87 4.78 13.91 -3.07
C ALA A 87 5.14 14.50 -1.69
N GLY A 88 5.62 13.68 -0.75
CA GLY A 88 6.03 14.14 0.58
C GLY A 88 7.08 15.25 0.55
N ALA A 89 8.05 15.18 -0.36
CA ALA A 89 9.07 16.21 -0.54
C ALA A 89 8.50 17.56 -1.01
N SER A 90 7.40 17.56 -1.78
CA SER A 90 6.74 18.82 -2.21
C SER A 90 6.05 19.58 -1.07
N LEU A 91 5.86 18.94 0.09
CA LEU A 91 5.37 19.59 1.30
C LEU A 91 6.50 20.17 2.17
N LEU A 92 7.76 20.02 1.77
CA LEU A 92 8.91 20.68 2.39
C LEU A 92 9.09 22.09 1.81
N ALA A 93 9.76 22.98 2.54
CA ALA A 93 9.88 24.39 2.13
C ALA A 93 10.64 24.57 0.79
N PRO A 94 10.06 25.28 -0.22
CA PRO A 94 8.73 25.90 -0.23
C PRO A 94 7.60 24.88 -0.46
N VAL A 95 6.51 25.02 0.32
CA VAL A 95 5.35 24.14 0.26
C VAL A 95 4.62 24.31 -1.08
N ASP A 96 4.38 23.19 -1.77
CA ASP A 96 3.63 23.10 -3.03
C ASP A 96 2.52 22.03 -2.91
N GLU A 97 1.37 22.44 -2.37
CA GLU A 97 0.22 21.56 -2.14
C GLU A 97 -0.37 21.03 -3.46
N ALA A 98 -0.39 21.84 -4.51
CA ALA A 98 -0.92 21.44 -5.80
C ALA A 98 -0.09 20.29 -6.40
N ARG A 99 1.25 20.39 -6.31
CA ARG A 99 2.15 19.31 -6.71
C ARG A 99 1.99 18.09 -5.82
N PHE A 100 1.82 18.26 -4.51
CA PHE A 100 1.55 17.15 -3.61
C PHE A 100 0.34 16.34 -4.09
N HIS A 101 -0.81 16.99 -4.31
CA HIS A 101 -2.04 16.33 -4.75
C HIS A 101 -1.87 15.67 -6.12
N ALA A 102 -1.29 16.36 -7.11
CA ALA A 102 -1.09 15.80 -8.44
C ALA A 102 -0.21 14.53 -8.43
N VAL A 103 0.88 14.54 -7.65
CA VAL A 103 1.78 13.37 -7.53
C VAL A 103 1.14 12.26 -6.69
N TRP A 104 0.42 12.61 -5.63
CA TRP A 104 -0.33 11.68 -4.79
C TRP A 104 -1.38 10.91 -5.60
N ASP A 105 -2.19 11.61 -6.39
CA ASP A 105 -3.24 11.01 -7.21
C ASP A 105 -2.67 10.04 -8.26
N ALA A 106 -1.56 10.42 -8.90
CA ALA A 106 -0.82 9.53 -9.79
C ALA A 106 -0.27 8.30 -9.04
N GLY A 107 0.19 8.48 -7.80
CA GLY A 107 0.65 7.42 -6.92
C GLY A 107 -0.45 6.40 -6.59
N LEU A 108 -1.68 6.85 -6.36
CA LEU A 108 -2.81 5.95 -6.06
C LEU A 108 -3.10 4.97 -7.19
N LEU A 109 -2.88 5.35 -8.45
CA LEU A 109 -3.00 4.43 -9.58
C LEU A 109 -1.96 3.30 -9.51
N VAL A 110 -0.70 3.65 -9.21
CA VAL A 110 0.40 2.68 -9.05
C VAL A 110 0.12 1.76 -7.84
N PHE A 111 -0.40 2.31 -6.75
CA PHE A 111 -0.79 1.56 -5.57
C PHE A 111 -1.95 0.58 -5.84
N GLY A 112 -2.98 1.04 -6.55
CA GLY A 112 -4.09 0.18 -6.98
C GLY A 112 -3.60 -0.98 -7.85
N ALA A 113 -2.72 -0.70 -8.82
CA ALA A 113 -2.09 -1.74 -9.64
C ALA A 113 -1.27 -2.73 -8.80
N HIS A 114 -0.50 -2.24 -7.82
CA HIS A 114 0.21 -3.10 -6.86
C HIS A 114 -0.75 -4.05 -6.14
N LEU A 115 -1.86 -3.55 -5.59
CA LEU A 115 -2.83 -4.35 -4.86
C LEU A 115 -3.54 -5.38 -5.76
N LEU A 116 -3.84 -5.05 -7.00
CA LEU A 116 -4.41 -6.01 -7.96
C LEU A 116 -3.46 -7.20 -8.19
N VAL A 117 -2.17 -6.92 -8.40
CA VAL A 117 -1.15 -7.95 -8.61
C VAL A 117 -0.89 -8.75 -7.34
N ALA A 118 -0.75 -8.07 -6.19
CA ALA A 118 -0.54 -8.71 -4.89
C ALA A 118 -1.73 -9.59 -4.50
N GLY A 119 -2.96 -9.09 -4.69
CA GLY A 119 -4.19 -9.84 -4.47
C GLY A 119 -4.28 -11.07 -5.38
N ALA A 120 -3.93 -10.94 -6.66
CA ALA A 120 -3.85 -12.08 -7.58
C ALA A 120 -2.82 -13.13 -7.14
N ALA A 121 -1.65 -12.71 -6.64
CA ALA A 121 -0.68 -13.63 -6.03
C ALA A 121 -1.28 -14.33 -4.80
N CYS A 122 -1.98 -13.61 -3.92
CA CYS A 122 -2.66 -14.19 -2.76
C CYS A 122 -3.76 -15.20 -3.16
N VAL A 123 -4.56 -14.94 -4.20
CA VAL A 123 -5.58 -15.87 -4.70
C VAL A 123 -4.95 -17.19 -5.21
N ARG A 124 -3.74 -17.12 -5.74
CA ARG A 124 -3.00 -18.28 -6.26
C ARG A 124 -2.15 -18.98 -5.19
N SER A 125 -1.97 -18.37 -4.03
CA SER A 125 -1.15 -18.90 -2.94
C SER A 125 -1.79 -20.13 -2.32
N THR A 126 -0.97 -21.11 -1.96
CA THR A 126 -1.39 -22.25 -1.13
C THR A 126 -1.38 -21.92 0.37
N LEU A 127 -0.78 -20.79 0.76
CA LEU A 127 -0.69 -20.35 2.16
C LEU A 127 -1.79 -19.35 2.54
N VAL A 128 -2.05 -18.38 1.66
CA VAL A 128 -3.03 -17.31 1.92
C VAL A 128 -4.43 -17.81 1.57
N PRO A 129 -5.43 -17.69 2.46
CA PRO A 129 -6.81 -18.01 2.12
C PRO A 129 -7.29 -17.19 0.91
N THR A 130 -7.86 -17.87 -0.10
CA THR A 130 -8.24 -17.27 -1.38
C THR A 130 -9.21 -16.10 -1.24
N TRP A 131 -10.11 -16.13 -0.26
CA TRP A 131 -11.05 -15.04 0.02
C TRP A 131 -10.34 -13.76 0.48
N ILE A 132 -9.22 -13.85 1.21
CA ILE A 132 -8.39 -12.68 1.56
C ILE A 132 -7.79 -12.10 0.29
N GLY A 133 -7.29 -12.94 -0.61
CA GLY A 133 -6.77 -12.52 -1.91
C GLY A 133 -7.80 -11.72 -2.70
N TRP A 134 -9.05 -12.18 -2.77
CA TRP A 134 -10.12 -11.44 -3.44
C TRP A 134 -10.46 -10.10 -2.79
N LEU A 135 -10.44 -10.02 -1.46
CA LEU A 135 -10.63 -8.73 -0.78
C LEU A 135 -9.51 -7.73 -1.14
N VAL A 136 -8.27 -8.19 -1.26
CA VAL A 136 -7.14 -7.34 -1.68
C VAL A 136 -7.28 -6.90 -3.13
N VAL A 137 -7.75 -7.79 -4.02
CA VAL A 137 -8.08 -7.42 -5.42
C VAL A 137 -9.16 -6.34 -5.45
N LEU A 138 -10.21 -6.47 -4.63
CA LEU A 138 -11.28 -5.47 -4.55
C LEU A 138 -10.77 -4.12 -4.04
N ALA A 139 -9.88 -4.12 -3.03
CA ALA A 139 -9.22 -2.90 -2.57
C ALA A 139 -8.43 -2.23 -3.72
N GLY A 140 -7.61 -3.00 -4.44
CA GLY A 140 -6.84 -2.49 -5.58
C GLY A 140 -7.71 -1.94 -6.71
N ALA A 141 -8.84 -2.58 -6.99
CA ALA A 141 -9.82 -2.08 -7.95
C ALA A 141 -10.45 -0.75 -7.51
N GLY A 142 -10.73 -0.59 -6.21
CA GLY A 142 -11.22 0.67 -5.65
C GLY A 142 -10.26 1.83 -5.87
N TYR A 143 -8.98 1.65 -5.54
CA TYR A 143 -7.96 2.69 -5.79
C TYR A 143 -7.75 2.99 -7.27
N ALA A 144 -7.73 1.96 -8.13
CA ALA A 144 -7.59 2.15 -9.57
C ALA A 144 -8.78 2.93 -10.15
N PHE A 145 -10.00 2.63 -9.69
CA PHE A 145 -11.20 3.35 -10.08
C PHE A 145 -11.13 4.82 -9.67
N ASP A 146 -10.83 5.10 -8.40
CA ASP A 146 -10.73 6.48 -7.88
C ASP A 146 -9.67 7.29 -8.66
N ALA A 147 -8.51 6.70 -8.92
CA ALA A 147 -7.45 7.37 -9.68
C ALA A 147 -7.84 7.64 -11.13
N VAL A 148 -8.58 6.74 -11.79
CA VAL A 148 -9.09 6.96 -13.16
C VAL A 148 -10.14 8.07 -13.20
N VAL A 149 -11.04 8.12 -12.21
CA VAL A 149 -12.04 9.19 -12.08
C VAL A 149 -11.36 10.56 -12.00
N VAL A 150 -10.33 10.69 -11.16
CA VAL A 150 -9.53 11.92 -11.06
C VAL A 150 -8.82 12.23 -12.37
N ALA A 151 -8.19 11.23 -13.01
CA ALA A 151 -7.42 11.43 -14.24
C ALA A 151 -8.26 11.91 -15.43
N VAL A 152 -9.54 11.58 -15.48
CA VAL A 152 -10.46 12.07 -16.54
C VAL A 152 -11.14 13.40 -16.17
N GLY A 153 -10.79 14.00 -15.03
CA GLY A 153 -11.35 15.26 -14.55
C GLY A 153 -12.80 15.15 -14.06
N ALA A 154 -13.23 13.95 -13.68
CA ALA A 154 -14.57 13.75 -13.12
C ALA A 154 -14.55 13.98 -11.60
N GLU A 155 -15.58 14.65 -11.10
CA GLU A 155 -15.80 14.80 -9.66
C GLU A 155 -16.63 13.62 -9.14
N SER A 156 -16.22 13.04 -8.03
CA SER A 156 -17.01 12.02 -7.31
C SER A 156 -17.14 12.43 -5.85
N ALA A 157 -18.38 12.44 -5.35
CA ALA A 157 -18.66 12.61 -3.92
C ALA A 157 -18.29 11.36 -3.11
N PHE A 158 -17.85 10.28 -3.77
CA PHE A 158 -17.61 8.97 -3.20
C PHE A 158 -16.25 8.43 -3.62
N SER A 159 -15.44 8.00 -2.66
CA SER A 159 -14.19 7.26 -2.90
C SER A 159 -14.46 5.76 -2.67
N LEU A 160 -14.31 4.98 -3.72
CA LEU A 160 -14.48 3.53 -3.66
C LEU A 160 -13.31 2.87 -2.91
N GLY A 161 -12.10 3.40 -3.06
CA GLY A 161 -10.91 2.98 -2.32
C GLY A 161 -11.11 3.11 -0.80
N ALA A 162 -11.72 4.20 -0.33
CA ALA A 162 -11.99 4.42 1.09
C ALA A 162 -12.89 3.34 1.74
N VAL A 163 -13.75 2.69 0.96
CA VAL A 163 -14.64 1.61 1.45
C VAL A 163 -14.00 0.23 1.25
N THR A 164 -13.28 0.04 0.15
CA THR A 164 -12.73 -1.27 -0.24
C THR A 164 -11.39 -1.60 0.41
N PHE A 165 -10.73 -0.62 1.05
CA PHE A 165 -9.48 -0.78 1.82
C PHE A 165 -9.52 -1.90 2.88
N VAL A 166 -10.71 -2.37 3.29
CA VAL A 166 -10.90 -3.49 4.22
C VAL A 166 -10.07 -4.73 3.87
N GLY A 167 -9.83 -4.98 2.57
CA GLY A 167 -8.99 -6.11 2.14
C GLY A 167 -7.54 -6.02 2.62
N GLU A 168 -6.99 -4.81 2.67
CA GLU A 168 -5.64 -4.57 3.19
C GLU A 168 -5.59 -4.81 4.70
N VAL A 169 -6.62 -4.35 5.42
CA VAL A 169 -6.76 -4.59 6.87
C VAL A 169 -6.83 -6.07 7.19
N VAL A 170 -7.60 -6.82 6.42
CA VAL A 170 -7.70 -8.27 6.62
C VAL A 170 -6.36 -8.94 6.34
N LEU A 171 -5.66 -8.56 5.27
CA LEU A 171 -4.34 -9.11 4.94
C LEU A 171 -3.31 -8.81 6.03
N LEU A 172 -3.22 -7.55 6.50
CA LEU A 172 -2.23 -7.16 7.51
C LEU A 172 -2.45 -7.90 8.84
N LEU A 173 -3.71 -8.04 9.27
CA LEU A 173 -4.04 -8.78 10.49
C LEU A 173 -3.73 -10.27 10.34
N TRP A 174 -4.00 -10.85 9.17
CA TRP A 174 -3.69 -12.24 8.89
C TRP A 174 -2.18 -12.52 8.92
N LEU A 175 -1.36 -11.62 8.36
CA LEU A 175 0.11 -11.72 8.41
C LEU A 175 0.64 -11.74 9.84
N LEU A 176 0.15 -10.84 10.69
CA LEU A 176 0.55 -10.73 12.09
C LEU A 176 0.10 -11.93 12.93
N VAL A 177 -1.15 -12.37 12.77
CA VAL A 177 -1.76 -13.36 13.66
C VAL A 177 -1.49 -14.78 13.23
N ARG A 178 -1.59 -15.11 11.93
CA ARG A 178 -1.60 -16.50 11.48
C ARG A 178 -0.31 -16.92 10.82
N CYS A 179 0.24 -16.10 9.93
CA CYS A 179 1.48 -16.42 9.23
C CYS A 179 2.69 -16.24 10.17
N GLY A 180 2.69 -15.24 11.05
CA GLY A 180 3.71 -15.06 12.09
C GLY A 180 3.74 -16.12 13.22
N ARG A 181 2.81 -17.08 13.22
CA ARG A 181 2.72 -18.17 14.21
C ARG A 181 3.09 -19.55 13.65
N GLN A 182 3.23 -19.67 12.34
CA GLN A 182 3.73 -20.88 11.68
C GLN A 182 5.26 -20.88 11.70
#